data_AF-A0A9E7HPZ6-F1
#
_entry.id   AF-A0A9E7HPZ6-F1
#
_cell.length_a   1.000
_cell.length_b   1.000
_cell.length_c   1.000
_cell.angle_alpha   90.00
_cell.angle_beta   90.00
_cell.angle_gamma   90.00
#
_symmetry.space_group_name_H-M   'P 1'
#
loop_
_entity.id
_entity.type
_entity.pdbx_description
1 polymer ?
#
loop_
_entity_poly.entity_id
_entity_poly.type
_entity_poly.pdbx_seq_one_letter_code
_entity_poly.pdbx_strand_id
1 'polypeptide(L)'
;MTSLCSIPTLSKPLSPKPKAATFRPRFSISCSASLPQQQQPQQGDDSISSSLKTFSAALALSSLLLSSAAAPPPAAADISGLTPCKESKAFAKREKQSIKKLEASLKKYAPDSAPALAIKATIEKTKRRFENYGKFGLLCGSDGLPHLIVNGDQRHWGEFVTPGLLFLYIAGWIGWVGRSYLIAIRDEKKPTMKEIIIDVPLATRLLWRGFIWPVAAYRELVNGELIAKDV
;
A
#
# COMPACT_ATOMS: atom_id res chain seq x y z
N MET A 1 66.76 15.84 -16.06
CA MET A 1 65.94 15.76 -14.83
C MET A 1 64.72 16.65 -15.01
N THR A 2 63.55 16.03 -15.07
CA THR A 2 62.18 16.59 -14.87
C THR A 2 61.85 17.98 -15.44
N SER A 3 61.12 18.01 -16.55
CA SER A 3 60.24 19.14 -16.90
C SER A 3 58.80 18.63 -16.95
N LEU A 4 57.99 19.08 -16.00
CA LEU A 4 56.59 18.74 -15.80
C LEU A 4 55.71 19.83 -16.42
N CYS A 5 54.70 19.37 -17.17
CA CYS A 5 53.33 19.87 -17.25
C CYS A 5 53.11 21.36 -17.59
N SER A 6 52.57 21.61 -18.79
CA SER A 6 51.86 22.84 -19.12
C SER A 6 50.43 22.49 -19.57
N ILE A 7 49.45 22.88 -18.75
CA ILE A 7 48.03 22.93 -19.09
C ILE A 7 47.70 24.40 -19.40
N PRO A 8 47.05 24.70 -20.53
CA PRO A 8 46.27 25.92 -20.64
C PRO A 8 44.76 25.62 -20.59
N THR A 9 44.17 26.18 -19.55
CA THR A 9 42.81 26.70 -19.39
C THR A 9 42.08 27.06 -20.70
N LEU A 10 40.93 26.41 -20.94
CA LEU A 10 39.93 26.87 -21.91
C LEU A 10 38.78 27.59 -21.18
N SER A 11 38.68 28.87 -21.45
CA SER A 11 37.64 29.79 -21.00
C SER A 11 36.59 30.00 -22.10
N LYS A 12 35.30 29.84 -21.75
CA LYS A 12 34.22 30.83 -21.98
C LYS A 12 32.82 30.28 -21.60
N PRO A 13 31.98 31.09 -20.92
CA PRO A 13 30.58 30.78 -20.62
C PRO A 13 29.63 31.49 -21.60
N LEU A 14 28.48 30.88 -21.94
CA LEU A 14 27.31 31.65 -22.38
C LEU A 14 26.00 30.86 -22.23
N SER A 15 25.18 31.31 -21.29
CA SER A 15 23.74 31.00 -21.19
C SER A 15 22.98 31.71 -22.31
N PRO A 16 21.79 31.21 -22.71
CA PRO A 16 20.58 31.88 -22.19
C PRO A 16 19.42 30.92 -21.88
N LYS A 17 18.65 31.25 -20.84
CA LYS A 17 17.26 30.83 -20.56
C LYS A 17 16.45 32.13 -20.38
N PRO A 18 15.10 32.14 -20.37
CA PRO A 18 14.13 31.11 -20.74
C PRO A 18 12.96 31.67 -21.61
N LYS A 19 12.07 30.80 -22.13
CA LYS A 19 10.66 31.16 -22.32
C LYS A 19 9.81 30.19 -21.50
N ALA A 20 9.20 30.71 -20.45
CA ALA A 20 8.26 29.99 -19.59
C ALA A 20 6.89 29.98 -20.28
N ALA A 21 6.43 28.81 -20.71
CA ALA A 21 5.03 28.61 -21.08
C ALA A 21 4.26 28.20 -19.81
N THR A 22 3.48 29.13 -19.28
CA THR A 22 2.58 28.91 -18.15
C THR A 22 1.39 28.08 -18.62
N PHE A 23 1.40 26.78 -18.35
CA PHE A 23 0.19 25.96 -18.40
C PHE A 23 -0.41 25.89 -16.99
N ARG A 24 -1.61 26.42 -16.81
CA ARG A 24 -2.44 26.22 -15.61
C ARG A 24 -3.88 25.90 -16.03
N PRO A 25 -4.62 25.17 -15.17
CA PRO A 25 -5.33 23.95 -15.56
C PRO A 25 -6.85 24.14 -15.61
N ARG A 26 -7.58 23.17 -16.18
CA ARG A 26 -9.03 23.04 -15.97
C ARG A 26 -9.37 21.61 -15.55
N PHE A 27 -9.22 21.33 -14.26
CA PHE A 27 -9.84 20.17 -13.62
C PHE A 27 -11.21 20.64 -13.10
N SER A 28 -12.30 20.17 -13.72
CA SER A 28 -13.64 20.32 -13.16
C SER A 28 -13.90 19.18 -12.18
N ILE A 29 -13.80 19.46 -10.89
CA ILE A 29 -14.30 18.59 -9.82
C ILE A 29 -15.77 18.99 -9.62
N SER A 30 -16.68 18.09 -9.97
CA SER A 30 -18.10 18.23 -9.65
C SER A 30 -18.37 17.52 -8.32
N CYS A 31 -18.61 18.30 -7.27
CA CYS A 31 -19.15 17.81 -6.01
C CYS A 31 -20.68 17.83 -6.13
N SER A 32 -21.34 16.67 -6.14
CA SER A 32 -22.78 16.57 -5.92
C SER A 32 -23.02 16.14 -4.49
N ALA A 33 -23.51 17.09 -3.67
CA ALA A 33 -24.09 16.82 -2.37
C ALA A 33 -25.61 16.79 -2.54
N SER A 34 -26.25 15.65 -2.31
CA SER A 34 -27.70 15.52 -2.24
C SER A 34 -28.13 15.49 -0.77
N LEU A 35 -28.87 16.52 -0.36
CA LEU A 35 -29.74 16.50 0.81
C LEU A 35 -31.14 16.03 0.37
N PRO A 36 -31.90 15.34 1.25
CA PRO A 36 -33.17 14.74 0.92
C PRO A 36 -34.30 15.78 0.92
N GLN A 37 -35.14 15.76 -0.12
CA GLN A 37 -36.36 16.55 -0.19
C GLN A 37 -37.57 15.64 0.09
N GLN A 38 -38.29 15.96 1.16
CA GLN A 38 -39.59 15.41 1.52
C GLN A 38 -40.65 15.79 0.47
N GLN A 39 -41.59 14.87 0.23
CA GLN A 39 -42.77 15.16 -0.58
C GLN A 39 -44.00 14.44 0.00
N GLN A 40 -45.06 15.22 0.18
CA GLN A 40 -46.44 14.86 0.49
C GLN A 40 -47.30 15.99 -0.13
N PRO A 41 -48.62 15.85 -0.29
CA PRO A 41 -49.45 14.73 -0.81
C PRO A 41 -50.40 15.25 -1.92
N GLN A 42 -51.12 14.42 -2.70
CA GLN A 42 -52.49 14.72 -3.21
C GLN A 42 -53.24 13.43 -3.65
N GLN A 43 -54.55 13.42 -3.36
CA GLN A 43 -55.57 12.36 -3.50
C GLN A 43 -56.16 12.21 -4.93
N GLY A 44 -56.79 11.06 -5.22
CA GLY A 44 -57.83 10.93 -6.26
C GLY A 44 -58.01 9.54 -6.91
N ASP A 45 -58.79 8.69 -6.24
CA ASP A 45 -59.74 7.62 -6.63
C ASP A 45 -59.61 6.68 -7.87
N ASP A 46 -59.87 5.40 -7.54
CA ASP A 46 -60.69 4.36 -8.20
C ASP A 46 -60.12 3.14 -8.96
N SER A 47 -60.54 1.99 -8.42
CA SER A 47 -60.79 0.65 -8.98
C SER A 47 -59.77 -0.49 -8.78
N ILE A 48 -60.29 -1.51 -8.09
CA ILE A 48 -59.73 -2.78 -7.64
C ILE A 48 -59.95 -3.88 -8.70
N SER A 49 -59.15 -4.96 -8.61
CA SER A 49 -59.31 -6.31 -9.22
C SER A 49 -58.45 -6.48 -10.49
N SER A 50 -57.56 -7.48 -10.65
CA SER A 50 -57.49 -8.84 -10.13
C SER A 50 -56.13 -9.45 -10.51
N SER A 51 -55.42 -10.06 -9.56
CA SER A 51 -54.59 -11.30 -9.72
C SER A 51 -53.51 -11.39 -8.64
N LEU A 52 -53.95 -11.49 -7.38
CA LEU A 52 -53.15 -12.11 -6.33
C LEU A 52 -53.68 -13.52 -6.12
N LYS A 53 -53.12 -14.48 -6.86
CA LYS A 53 -53.26 -15.89 -6.53
C LYS A 53 -51.92 -16.57 -6.76
N THR A 54 -51.60 -17.43 -5.80
CA THR A 54 -50.53 -18.44 -5.78
C THR A 54 -49.09 -17.93 -5.71
N PHE A 55 -48.63 -17.58 -4.50
CA PHE A 55 -47.30 -17.99 -3.98
C PHE A 55 -47.29 -18.03 -2.43
N SER A 56 -48.26 -18.70 -1.82
CA SER A 56 -48.23 -19.07 -0.38
C SER A 56 -47.82 -20.53 -0.25
N ALA A 57 -46.52 -20.81 -0.35
CA ALA A 57 -45.95 -22.13 0.01
C ALA A 57 -44.43 -22.11 0.31
N ALA A 58 -43.81 -20.94 0.49
CA ALA A 58 -42.35 -20.83 0.66
C ALA A 58 -41.91 -20.09 1.94
N LEU A 59 -42.81 -19.81 2.88
CA LEU A 59 -42.50 -19.09 4.13
C LEU A 59 -42.35 -19.99 5.37
N ALA A 60 -42.43 -21.31 5.22
CA ALA A 60 -42.38 -22.26 6.34
C ALA A 60 -40.99 -22.89 6.61
N LEU A 61 -39.93 -22.48 5.88
CA LEU A 61 -38.56 -22.98 6.08
C LEU A 61 -37.60 -21.97 6.73
N SER A 62 -38.06 -20.77 7.05
CA SER A 62 -37.20 -19.69 7.60
C SER A 62 -37.23 -19.57 9.13
N SER A 63 -38.04 -20.37 9.83
CA SER A 63 -38.27 -20.25 11.27
C SER A 63 -37.45 -21.22 12.15
N LEU A 64 -36.56 -22.05 11.57
CA LEU A 64 -35.73 -23.01 12.34
C LEU A 64 -34.24 -22.62 12.48
N LEU A 65 -33.82 -21.43 12.03
CA LEU A 65 -32.42 -20.98 12.14
C LEU A 65 -32.21 -19.80 13.11
N LEU A 66 -33.15 -19.54 14.01
CA LEU A 66 -33.10 -18.39 14.93
C LEU A 66 -33.07 -18.75 16.43
N SER A 67 -32.66 -19.98 16.79
CA SER A 67 -32.64 -20.42 18.20
C SER A 67 -31.28 -20.87 18.76
N SER A 68 -30.17 -20.51 18.10
CA SER A 68 -28.82 -20.61 18.70
C SER A 68 -28.15 -19.24 18.78
N ALA A 69 -28.84 -18.29 19.40
CA ALA A 69 -28.24 -17.04 19.87
C ALA A 69 -27.54 -17.30 21.22
N ALA A 70 -26.38 -17.95 21.16
CA ALA A 70 -25.32 -17.72 22.13
C ALA A 70 -24.16 -17.11 21.33
N ALA A 71 -24.24 -15.80 21.09
CA ALA A 71 -23.08 -15.07 20.61
C ALA A 71 -21.99 -15.22 21.67
N PRO A 72 -20.86 -15.86 21.37
CA PRO A 72 -19.72 -15.78 22.26
C PRO A 72 -19.37 -14.30 22.43
N PRO A 73 -18.91 -13.84 23.62
CA PRO A 73 -18.28 -12.52 23.70
C PRO A 73 -17.25 -12.41 22.59
N PRO A 74 -17.04 -11.23 21.97
CA PRO A 74 -16.12 -11.08 20.85
C PRO A 74 -14.80 -11.68 21.28
N ALA A 75 -14.48 -12.85 20.72
CA ALA A 75 -13.22 -13.50 20.96
C ALA A 75 -12.19 -12.59 20.31
N ALA A 76 -11.67 -11.65 21.10
CA ALA A 76 -10.29 -11.28 21.00
C ALA A 76 -9.55 -12.60 21.14
N ALA A 77 -9.29 -13.25 20.01
CA ALA A 77 -8.35 -14.34 19.96
C ALA A 77 -7.03 -13.72 20.44
N ASP A 78 -6.73 -13.89 21.73
CA ASP A 78 -5.43 -13.63 22.30
C ASP A 78 -4.49 -14.66 21.67
N ILE A 79 -4.06 -14.36 20.44
CA ILE A 79 -3.13 -15.19 19.70
C ILE A 79 -1.85 -15.20 20.53
N SER A 80 -1.59 -16.33 21.18
CA SER A 80 -0.43 -16.56 22.05
C SER A 80 -0.37 -15.71 23.33
N GLY A 81 -1.51 -15.21 23.85
CA GLY A 81 -1.53 -14.42 25.09
C GLY A 81 -0.99 -13.00 24.94
N LEU A 82 -0.94 -12.48 23.70
CA LEU A 82 -0.53 -11.11 23.44
C LEU A 82 -1.73 -10.17 23.51
N THR A 83 -1.60 -9.14 24.33
CA THR A 83 -2.62 -8.09 24.48
C THR A 83 -2.49 -7.02 23.39
N PRO A 84 -3.57 -6.34 22.98
CA PRO A 84 -3.48 -5.19 22.09
C PRO A 84 -2.51 -4.12 22.63
N CYS A 85 -1.60 -3.62 21.80
CA CYS A 85 -0.61 -2.61 22.20
C CYS A 85 -1.23 -1.33 22.78
N LYS A 86 -2.47 -1.00 22.39
CA LYS A 86 -3.25 0.12 22.93
C LYS A 86 -3.50 0.01 24.44
N GLU A 87 -3.62 -1.20 24.97
CA GLU A 87 -3.99 -1.47 26.36
C GLU A 87 -2.79 -1.90 27.22
N SER A 88 -1.63 -2.16 26.59
CA SER A 88 -0.43 -2.59 27.28
C SER A 88 0.21 -1.47 28.10
N LYS A 89 0.25 -1.65 29.43
CA LYS A 89 0.96 -0.75 30.36
C LYS A 89 2.46 -0.67 30.06
N ALA A 90 3.06 -1.77 29.60
CA ALA A 90 4.48 -1.83 29.25
C ALA A 90 4.78 -0.97 28.00
N PHE A 91 3.90 -0.98 27.01
CA PHE A 91 4.01 -0.15 25.80
C PHE A 91 3.92 1.35 26.14
N ALA A 92 2.94 1.75 26.95
CA ALA A 92 2.80 3.14 27.42
C ALA A 92 4.00 3.61 28.27
N LYS A 93 4.61 2.71 29.05
CA LYS A 93 5.84 3.01 29.80
C LYS A 93 7.01 3.31 28.86
N ARG A 94 7.17 2.56 27.77
CA ARG A 94 8.21 2.79 26.75
C ARG A 94 8.02 4.10 26.00
N GLU A 95 6.79 4.43 25.64
CA GLU A 95 6.47 5.72 25.04
C GLU A 95 6.94 6.87 25.94
N LYS A 96 6.51 6.87 27.21
CA LYS A 96 6.91 7.89 28.19
C LYS A 96 8.42 7.95 28.39
N GLN A 97 9.11 6.82 28.46
CA GLN A 97 10.58 6.79 28.57
C GLN A 97 11.26 7.39 27.34
N SER A 98 10.77 7.07 26.14
CA SER A 98 11.32 7.61 24.89
C SER A 98 11.14 9.13 24.77
N ILE A 99 9.95 9.64 25.14
CA ILE A 99 9.65 11.07 25.15
C ILE A 99 10.49 11.77 26.22
N LYS A 100 10.56 11.23 27.44
CA LYS A 100 11.41 11.81 28.52
C LYS A 100 12.88 11.91 28.13
N LYS A 101 13.42 10.92 27.40
CA LYS A 101 14.80 10.97 26.89
C LYS A 101 14.99 12.10 25.88
N LEU A 102 14.04 12.29 24.97
CA LEU A 102 14.06 13.38 23.99
C LEU A 102 13.89 14.75 24.66
N GLU A 103 13.00 14.87 25.65
CA GLU A 103 12.81 16.09 26.44
C GLU A 103 14.04 16.44 27.28
N ALA A 104 14.72 15.43 27.85
CA ALA A 104 15.98 15.63 28.57
C ALA A 104 17.09 16.17 27.63
N SER A 105 17.12 15.70 26.38
CA SER A 105 18.01 16.25 25.35
C SER A 105 17.59 17.65 24.91
N LEU A 106 16.29 17.93 24.82
CA LEU A 106 15.76 19.25 24.44
C LEU A 106 16.20 20.36 25.40
N LYS A 107 16.25 20.05 26.71
CA LYS A 107 16.70 21.00 27.76
C LYS A 107 18.16 21.46 27.60
N LYS A 108 18.98 20.74 26.82
CA LYS A 108 20.39 21.11 26.58
C LYS A 108 20.56 22.18 25.50
N TYR A 109 19.50 22.48 24.75
CA TYR A 109 19.53 23.40 23.61
C TYR A 109 18.61 24.60 23.84
N ALA A 110 18.98 25.75 23.28
CA ALA A 110 18.12 26.94 23.32
C ALA A 110 16.83 26.70 22.51
N PRO A 111 15.67 27.25 22.96
CA PRO A 111 14.35 26.93 22.40
C PRO A 111 14.19 27.28 20.91
N ASP A 112 14.98 28.24 20.42
CA ASP A 112 14.91 28.78 19.05
C ASP A 112 16.04 28.25 18.16
N SER A 113 16.86 27.34 18.68
CA SER A 113 17.96 26.73 17.91
C SER A 113 17.44 25.65 16.96
N ALA A 114 18.08 25.49 15.80
CA ALA A 114 17.80 24.42 14.84
C ALA A 114 17.71 23.00 15.47
N PRO A 115 18.60 22.58 16.42
CA PRO A 115 18.46 21.28 17.07
C PRO A 115 17.21 21.17 17.95
N ALA A 116 16.75 22.24 18.59
CA ALA A 116 15.53 22.20 19.39
C ALA A 116 14.28 21.95 18.52
N LEU A 117 14.21 22.56 17.33
CA LEU A 117 13.13 22.30 16.37
C LEU A 117 13.15 20.86 15.85
N ALA A 118 14.33 20.32 15.55
CA ALA A 118 14.49 18.94 15.12
C ALA A 118 14.07 17.93 16.20
N ILE A 119 14.37 18.22 17.48
CA ILE A 119 13.96 17.37 18.61
C ILE A 119 12.44 17.43 18.81
N LYS A 120 11.82 18.61 18.71
CA LYS A 120 10.35 18.76 18.75
C LYS A 120 9.67 17.93 17.65
N ALA A 121 10.16 18.02 16.41
CA ALA A 121 9.67 17.20 15.30
C ALA A 121 9.88 15.69 15.54
N THR A 122 10.97 15.31 16.20
CA THR A 122 11.24 13.91 16.58
C THR A 122 10.30 13.42 17.68
N ILE A 123 9.97 14.26 18.66
CA ILE A 123 8.96 13.96 19.69
C ILE A 123 7.59 13.72 19.04
N GLU A 124 7.17 14.59 18.11
CA GLU A 124 5.92 14.43 17.38
C GLU A 124 5.90 13.17 16.51
N LYS A 125 6.97 12.89 15.76
CA LYS A 125 7.11 11.65 14.99
C LYS A 125 7.05 10.41 15.89
N THR A 126 7.66 10.48 17.08
CA THR A 126 7.66 9.39 18.04
C THR A 126 6.24 9.14 18.58
N LYS A 127 5.52 10.19 19.00
CA LYS A 127 4.11 10.10 19.41
C LYS A 127 3.24 9.50 18.30
N ARG A 128 3.35 10.03 17.07
CA ARG A 128 2.62 9.49 15.90
C ARG A 128 2.93 8.02 15.65
N ARG A 129 4.19 7.60 15.82
CA ARG A 129 4.60 6.20 15.65
C ARG A 129 3.96 5.28 16.71
N PHE A 130 4.00 5.66 17.98
CA PHE A 130 3.37 4.88 19.07
C PHE A 130 1.85 4.84 18.91
N GLU A 131 1.21 5.95 18.53
CA GLU A 131 -0.22 5.99 18.20
C GLU A 131 -0.58 5.08 17.02
N ASN A 132 0.21 5.13 15.94
CA ASN A 132 0.00 4.28 14.77
C ASN A 132 0.09 2.81 15.16
N TYR A 133 1.10 2.43 15.96
CA TYR A 133 1.22 1.06 16.44
C TYR A 133 0.03 0.62 17.31
N GLY A 134 -0.53 1.52 18.11
CA GLY A 134 -1.77 1.24 18.87
C GLY A 134 -3.05 1.20 18.01
N LYS A 135 -3.07 1.91 16.87
CA LYS A 135 -4.24 1.99 15.97
C LYS A 135 -4.34 0.79 15.02
N PHE A 136 -3.21 0.28 14.52
CA PHE A 136 -3.17 -0.84 13.58
C PHE A 136 -3.47 -2.21 14.22
N GLY A 137 -3.84 -2.24 15.50
CA GLY A 137 -4.23 -3.47 16.18
C GLY A 137 -3.06 -4.41 16.50
N LEU A 138 -1.82 -3.90 16.45
CA LEU A 138 -0.64 -4.69 16.76
C LEU A 138 -0.74 -5.28 18.17
N LEU A 139 -0.28 -6.52 18.30
CA LEU A 139 -0.29 -7.25 19.55
C LEU A 139 1.05 -7.09 20.26
N CYS A 140 1.02 -6.76 21.54
CA CYS A 140 2.20 -6.53 22.37
C CYS A 140 2.38 -7.67 23.37
N GLY A 141 3.60 -8.19 23.47
CA GLY A 141 3.99 -9.14 24.52
C GLY A 141 4.22 -8.48 25.88
N SER A 142 4.70 -9.26 26.86
CA SER A 142 5.05 -8.79 28.22
C SER A 142 6.08 -7.65 28.21
N ASP A 143 6.94 -7.60 27.20
CA ASP A 143 7.96 -6.56 27.06
C ASP A 143 7.38 -5.22 26.58
N GLY A 144 6.13 -5.18 26.11
CA GLY A 144 5.52 -4.00 25.52
C GLY A 144 6.12 -3.62 24.16
N LEU A 145 6.63 -4.60 23.41
CA LEU A 145 7.03 -4.44 22.00
C LEU A 145 5.93 -5.02 21.11
N PRO A 146 5.62 -4.37 19.96
CA PRO A 146 4.72 -4.93 18.96
C PRO A 146 5.33 -6.20 18.33
N HIS A 147 4.57 -7.29 18.34
CA HIS A 147 4.87 -8.54 17.65
C HIS A 147 3.95 -8.66 16.44
N LEU A 148 4.44 -9.31 15.38
CA LEU A 148 3.70 -9.54 14.15
C LEU A 148 3.19 -10.97 14.11
N ILE A 149 1.95 -11.16 13.66
CA ILE A 149 1.36 -12.49 13.46
C ILE A 149 1.35 -12.81 11.98
N VAL A 150 2.12 -13.84 11.59
CA VAL A 150 2.26 -14.27 10.19
C VAL A 150 1.35 -15.45 9.81
N ASN A 151 0.46 -15.88 10.69
CA ASN A 151 -0.37 -17.08 10.51
C ASN A 151 -1.50 -16.93 9.46
N GLY A 152 -1.66 -15.76 8.84
CA GLY A 152 -2.74 -15.53 7.88
C GLY A 152 -4.12 -15.36 8.53
N ASP A 153 -4.19 -14.90 9.78
CA ASP A 153 -5.45 -14.49 10.40
C ASP A 153 -5.95 -13.17 9.79
N GLN A 154 -7.23 -13.12 9.39
CA GLN A 154 -7.87 -12.00 8.70
C GLN A 154 -7.64 -10.65 9.40
N ARG A 155 -7.63 -10.64 10.74
CA ARG A 155 -7.47 -9.40 11.53
C ARG A 155 -6.05 -8.82 11.47
N HIS A 156 -5.07 -9.63 11.10
CA HIS A 156 -3.64 -9.28 11.04
C HIS A 156 -3.07 -9.39 9.61
N TRP A 157 -3.90 -9.53 8.58
CA TRP A 157 -3.44 -9.62 7.18
C TRP A 157 -2.61 -8.40 6.73
N GLY A 158 -2.90 -7.22 7.28
CA GLY A 158 -2.13 -6.00 7.00
C GLY A 158 -0.68 -6.05 7.49
N GLU A 159 -0.35 -6.96 8.41
CA GLU A 159 1.00 -7.07 8.99
C GLU A 159 1.98 -7.79 8.07
N PHE A 160 1.53 -8.85 7.38
CA PHE A 160 2.39 -9.71 6.57
C PHE A 160 1.82 -10.06 5.20
N VAL A 161 0.53 -10.40 5.10
CA VAL A 161 -0.07 -10.89 3.84
C VAL A 161 -0.14 -9.76 2.81
N THR A 162 -0.66 -8.59 3.17
CA THR A 162 -0.74 -7.43 2.27
C THR A 162 0.64 -6.96 1.77
N PRO A 163 1.63 -6.70 2.65
CA PRO A 163 2.97 -6.33 2.19
C PRO A 163 3.69 -7.49 1.47
N GLY A 164 3.42 -8.75 1.83
CA GLY A 164 3.99 -9.93 1.17
C GLY A 164 3.48 -10.12 -0.26
N LEU A 165 2.17 -9.99 -0.48
CA LEU A 165 1.58 -10.02 -1.83
C LEU A 165 2.06 -8.84 -2.67
N LEU A 166 2.19 -7.64 -2.08
CA LEU A 166 2.78 -6.49 -2.76
C LEU A 166 4.23 -6.76 -3.17
N PHE A 167 5.02 -7.37 -2.29
CA PHE A 167 6.40 -7.77 -2.60
C PHE A 167 6.44 -8.78 -3.76
N LEU A 168 5.65 -9.85 -3.70
CA LEU A 168 5.60 -10.86 -4.76
C LEU A 168 5.12 -10.26 -6.09
N TYR A 169 4.19 -9.31 -6.04
CA TYR A 169 3.73 -8.60 -7.23
C TYR A 169 4.84 -7.79 -7.89
N ILE A 170 5.61 -7.03 -7.11
CA ILE A 170 6.73 -6.22 -7.62
C ILE A 170 7.87 -7.13 -8.11
N ALA A 171 8.22 -8.16 -7.33
CA ALA A 171 9.28 -9.11 -7.69
C ALA A 171 8.92 -9.89 -8.97
N GLY A 172 7.68 -10.36 -9.07
CA GLY A 172 7.17 -11.02 -10.26
C GLY A 172 7.11 -10.11 -11.47
N TRP A 173 6.76 -8.83 -11.30
CA TRP A 173 6.80 -7.84 -12.39
C TRP A 173 8.25 -7.67 -12.91
N ILE A 174 9.21 -7.44 -12.02
CA ILE A 174 10.63 -7.29 -12.40
C ILE A 174 11.13 -8.55 -13.12
N GLY A 175 10.87 -9.73 -12.56
CA GLY A 175 11.26 -11.01 -13.16
C GLY A 175 10.62 -11.25 -14.52
N TRP A 176 9.33 -10.92 -14.67
CA TRP A 176 8.60 -11.09 -15.91
C TRP A 176 9.14 -10.19 -17.02
N VAL A 177 9.37 -8.90 -16.73
CA VAL A 177 9.94 -7.96 -17.69
C VAL A 177 11.34 -8.38 -18.11
N GLY A 178 12.17 -8.83 -17.16
CA GLY A 178 13.49 -9.37 -17.45
C GLY A 178 13.44 -10.58 -18.40
N ARG A 179 12.58 -11.57 -18.10
CA ARG A 179 12.36 -12.72 -18.97
C ARG A 179 11.89 -12.30 -20.37
N SER A 180 10.87 -11.44 -20.45
CA SER A 180 10.32 -11.03 -21.74
C SER A 180 11.31 -10.21 -22.57
N TYR A 181 12.19 -9.41 -21.93
CA TYR A 181 13.26 -8.70 -22.62
C TYR A 181 14.30 -9.66 -23.21
N LEU A 182 14.77 -10.63 -22.41
CA LEU A 182 15.75 -11.63 -22.87
C LEU A 182 15.22 -12.50 -24.00
N ILE A 183 13.94 -12.88 -23.96
CA ILE A 183 13.29 -13.63 -25.05
C ILE A 183 13.22 -12.78 -26.32
N ALA A 184 12.86 -11.50 -26.22
CA ALA A 184 12.72 -10.62 -27.38
C ALA A 184 14.04 -10.34 -28.10
N ILE A 185 15.17 -10.30 -27.39
CA ILE A 185 16.48 -10.03 -27.99
C ILE A 185 17.20 -11.29 -28.48
N ARG A 186 16.76 -12.49 -28.08
CA ARG A 186 17.43 -13.76 -28.42
C ARG A 186 17.55 -13.99 -29.93
N ASP A 187 16.55 -13.57 -30.69
CA ASP A 187 16.47 -13.79 -32.14
C ASP A 187 17.14 -12.66 -32.97
N GLU A 188 17.72 -11.65 -32.30
CA GLU A 188 18.47 -10.57 -32.95
C GLU A 188 19.86 -11.03 -33.41
N LYS A 189 20.45 -10.32 -34.38
CA LYS A 189 21.75 -10.68 -34.96
C LYS A 189 22.91 -10.68 -33.95
N LYS A 190 22.78 -9.89 -32.87
CA LYS A 190 23.82 -9.71 -31.83
C LYS A 190 23.18 -9.50 -30.45
N PRO A 191 22.64 -10.55 -29.80
CA PRO A 191 21.92 -10.44 -28.52
C PRO A 191 22.81 -9.88 -27.39
N THR A 192 24.08 -10.27 -27.36
CA THR A 192 25.06 -9.83 -26.35
C THR A 192 25.29 -8.31 -26.35
N MET A 193 25.14 -7.64 -27.50
CA MET A 193 25.24 -6.18 -27.54
C MET A 193 24.00 -5.49 -26.97
N LYS A 194 22.82 -6.11 -27.08
CA LYS A 194 21.54 -5.60 -26.53
C LYS A 194 21.39 -5.86 -25.02
N GLU A 195 22.25 -6.70 -24.45
CA GLU A 195 22.38 -6.88 -23.00
C GLU A 195 23.26 -5.79 -22.36
N ILE A 196 24.36 -5.42 -23.01
CA ILE A 196 25.27 -4.36 -22.54
C ILE A 196 24.67 -2.98 -22.80
N ILE A 197 24.15 -2.77 -24.01
CA ILE A 197 23.47 -1.53 -24.41
C ILE A 197 21.98 -1.84 -24.50
N ILE A 198 21.28 -1.59 -23.39
CA ILE A 198 19.85 -1.88 -23.29
C ILE A 198 19.07 -1.06 -24.30
N ASP A 199 18.18 -1.74 -25.04
CA ASP A 199 17.20 -1.11 -25.90
C ASP A 199 16.09 -0.49 -25.05
N VAL A 200 16.32 0.76 -24.63
CA VAL A 200 15.39 1.55 -23.80
C VAL A 200 13.96 1.59 -24.37
N PRO A 201 13.73 1.83 -25.69
CA PRO A 201 12.37 1.87 -26.21
C PRO A 201 11.67 0.51 -26.18
N LEU A 202 12.38 -0.59 -26.44
CA LEU A 202 11.81 -1.94 -26.32
C LEU A 202 11.55 -2.31 -24.85
N ALA A 203 12.49 -2.03 -23.95
CA ALA A 203 12.34 -2.26 -22.50
C ALA A 203 11.15 -1.50 -21.91
N THR A 204 10.94 -0.25 -22.32
CA THR A 204 9.81 0.56 -21.85
C THR A 204 8.46 -0.05 -22.24
N ARG A 205 8.35 -0.60 -23.45
CA ARG A 205 7.11 -1.29 -23.88
C ARG A 205 6.85 -2.55 -23.07
N LEU A 206 7.89 -3.32 -22.79
CA LEU A 206 7.81 -4.55 -21.98
C LEU A 206 7.51 -4.26 -20.51
N LEU A 207 8.04 -3.17 -19.95
CA LEU A 207 7.75 -2.71 -18.59
C LEU A 207 6.26 -2.53 -18.37
N TRP A 208 5.56 -1.85 -19.29
CA TRP A 208 4.10 -1.65 -19.20
C TRP A 208 3.31 -2.96 -19.37
N ARG A 209 3.79 -3.87 -20.22
CA ARG A 209 3.16 -5.21 -20.40
C ARG A 209 3.31 -6.08 -19.15
N GLY A 210 4.37 -5.88 -18.37
CA GLY A 210 4.62 -6.58 -17.12
C GLY A 210 3.62 -6.29 -16.00
N PHE A 211 2.75 -5.29 -16.12
CA PHE A 211 1.73 -5.04 -15.10
C PHE A 211 0.71 -6.19 -14.99
N ILE A 212 0.38 -6.86 -16.10
CA ILE A 212 -0.56 -8.00 -16.09
C ILE A 212 0.14 -9.36 -15.98
N TRP A 213 1.38 -9.36 -15.45
CA TRP A 213 2.22 -10.56 -15.36
C TRP A 213 1.56 -11.77 -14.66
N PRO A 214 0.75 -11.65 -13.58
CA PRO A 214 0.24 -12.84 -12.90
C PRO A 214 -0.66 -13.67 -13.81
N VAL A 215 -1.48 -12.99 -14.62
CA VAL A 215 -2.39 -13.65 -15.57
C VAL A 215 -1.61 -14.17 -16.77
N ALA A 216 -0.69 -13.38 -17.32
CA ALA A 216 0.12 -13.79 -18.46
C ALA A 216 1.01 -15.01 -18.14
N ALA A 217 1.69 -14.97 -16.99
CA ALA A 217 2.52 -16.07 -16.51
C ALA A 217 1.69 -17.33 -16.22
N TYR A 218 0.50 -17.20 -15.64
CA TYR A 218 -0.38 -18.33 -15.41
C TYR A 218 -0.85 -18.97 -16.73
N ARG A 219 -1.18 -18.16 -17.74
CA ARG A 219 -1.54 -18.66 -19.07
C ARG A 219 -0.37 -19.36 -19.76
N GLU A 220 0.82 -18.77 -19.76
CA GLU A 220 2.02 -19.39 -20.34
C GLU A 220 2.46 -20.66 -19.58
N LEU A 221 2.22 -20.75 -18.27
CA LEU A 221 2.44 -21.96 -17.48
C LEU A 221 1.50 -23.08 -17.92
N VAL A 222 0.21 -22.81 -18.05
CA VAL A 222 -0.79 -23.81 -18.49
C VAL A 222 -0.57 -24.23 -19.94
N ASN A 223 -0.11 -23.30 -20.80
CA ASN A 223 0.19 -23.58 -22.20
C ASN A 223 1.55 -24.29 -22.40
N GLY A 224 2.38 -24.39 -21.36
CA GLY A 224 3.70 -25.04 -21.43
C GLY A 224 4.79 -24.21 -22.12
N GLU A 225 4.62 -22.91 -22.27
CA GLU A 225 5.63 -21.99 -22.85
C GLU A 225 6.58 -21.42 -21.79
N LEU A 226 6.21 -21.53 -20.51
CA LEU A 226 7.00 -20.99 -19.40
C LEU A 226 8.28 -21.80 -19.11
N ILE A 227 8.25 -23.12 -19.35
CA ILE A 227 9.31 -24.07 -18.97
C ILE A 227 9.87 -24.71 -20.25
N ALA A 228 11.19 -24.89 -20.31
CA ALA A 228 11.82 -25.66 -21.38
C ALA A 228 11.44 -27.16 -21.28
N LYS A 229 11.34 -27.85 -22.41
CA LYS A 229 10.89 -29.24 -22.48
C LYS A 229 11.94 -30.27 -22.02
N ASP A 230 13.19 -29.83 -21.84
CA ASP A 230 14.35 -30.68 -21.51
C ASP A 230 14.64 -30.74 -20.00
N VAL A 231 13.60 -30.60 -19.17
CA VAL A 231 13.68 -30.65 -17.69
C VAL A 231 12.93 -31.86 -17.17
#